data_AF-A0A4R6SMQ4-F1
#
_entry.id   AF-A0A4R6SMQ4-F1
#
_cell.length_a   1.000
_cell.length_b   1.000
_cell.length_c   1.000
_cell.angle_alpha   90.00
_cell.angle_beta   90.00
_cell.angle_gamma   90.00
#
_symmetry.space_group_name_H-M   'P 1'
#
loop_
_entity.id
_entity.type
_entity.pdbx_description
1 polymer ?
#
loop_
_entity_poly.entity_id
_entity_poly.type
_entity_poly.pdbx_seq_one_letter_code
_entity_poly.pdbx_strand_id
1 'polypeptide(L)'
;MSRRARLSAIGLLCAVTAALSVACGASTDKPGAQNNPGGAAPCTPGAPVNAPPPQPLVVEPQVDAAIAAKVPSAVKSKGTLKIATDASYAPNEFIPEGSSQIVGMDVDLGQALAKKLGLKAEFVNATFDGLIAGTQSHRFDLIMSSMTDSKEREKTIDFVTYFQAGTSTMVVKCNPKGIKADTDLCGKNVGAENGTVQLDALTKEDADGSIVKICKDAGKPAPVGKGFPKQTDVNAALAANRIDAYMADTPVVDYAVKITGNAFEKVGDAEGVAPYGIGVPKDAGTFKDALADGMNALIADGTYKKILDNWGVGSGAIEKSVVNGAQ
;
A
#
# COMPACT_ATOMS: atom_id res chain seq x y z
N MET A 1 -50.62 -43.60 9.14
CA MET A 1 -51.70 -42.62 8.85
C MET A 1 -51.36 -41.92 7.53
N SER A 2 -51.82 -42.47 6.41
CA SER A 2 -52.93 -41.91 5.59
C SER A 2 -52.62 -40.56 4.93
N ARG A 3 -52.15 -40.58 3.67
CA ARG A 3 -52.81 -40.10 2.42
C ARG A 3 -53.24 -38.62 2.40
N ARG A 4 -52.82 -37.85 1.38
CA ARG A 4 -53.53 -37.62 0.09
C ARG A 4 -52.89 -36.49 -0.74
N ALA A 5 -52.78 -36.74 -2.03
CA ALA A 5 -52.57 -35.78 -3.11
C ALA A 5 -53.89 -35.14 -3.58
N ARG A 6 -53.82 -34.02 -4.33
CA ARG A 6 -54.65 -33.57 -5.49
C ARG A 6 -54.29 -32.10 -5.82
N LEU A 7 -53.75 -31.79 -7.01
CA LEU A 7 -54.35 -31.61 -8.36
C LEU A 7 -55.06 -30.26 -8.62
N SER A 8 -54.49 -29.55 -9.61
CA SER A 8 -55.08 -28.77 -10.72
C SER A 8 -55.98 -27.55 -10.47
N ALA A 9 -55.71 -26.42 -11.17
CA ALA A 9 -56.47 -26.04 -12.37
C ALA A 9 -55.93 -24.77 -13.07
N ILE A 10 -56.02 -24.82 -14.40
CA ILE A 10 -55.72 -23.81 -15.43
C ILE A 10 -56.86 -22.77 -15.50
N GLY A 11 -56.54 -21.52 -15.80
CA GLY A 11 -57.50 -20.49 -16.22
C GLY A 11 -56.87 -19.50 -17.19
N LEU A 12 -57.10 -19.72 -18.48
CA LEU A 12 -56.79 -18.83 -19.60
C LEU A 12 -58.03 -17.98 -19.89
N LEU A 13 -57.92 -16.67 -20.15
CA LEU A 13 -58.91 -15.94 -20.95
C LEU A 13 -58.29 -14.73 -21.67
N CYS A 14 -58.47 -14.69 -22.99
CA CYS A 14 -58.07 -13.64 -23.94
C CYS A 14 -59.20 -12.63 -24.18
N ALA A 15 -58.83 -11.38 -24.54
CA ALA A 15 -59.47 -10.48 -25.53
C ALA A 15 -58.72 -9.13 -25.44
N VAL A 16 -57.90 -8.66 -26.39
CA VAL A 16 -58.11 -8.23 -27.79
C VAL A 16 -59.23 -7.21 -27.98
N THR A 17 -58.85 -5.94 -28.14
CA THR A 17 -59.50 -4.97 -29.03
C THR A 17 -58.44 -4.02 -29.60
N ALA A 18 -58.46 -3.85 -30.92
CA ALA A 18 -57.57 -3.04 -31.74
C ALA A 18 -58.35 -1.94 -32.49
N ALA A 19 -57.58 -1.06 -33.15
CA ALA A 19 -57.91 -0.03 -34.17
C ALA A 19 -58.00 1.42 -33.61
N LEU A 20 -57.10 2.37 -33.95
CA LEU A 20 -56.58 2.96 -35.23
C LEU A 20 -57.33 4.25 -35.63
N SER A 21 -56.62 5.40 -35.60
CA SER A 21 -56.59 6.48 -36.62
C SER A 21 -55.86 7.72 -36.05
N VAL A 22 -54.63 8.08 -36.49
CA VAL A 22 -54.21 8.95 -37.61
C VAL A 22 -54.14 10.47 -37.30
N ALA A 23 -52.89 10.98 -37.41
CA ALA A 23 -52.38 12.29 -37.88
C ALA A 23 -52.54 13.62 -37.13
N CYS A 24 -51.38 14.25 -36.90
CA CYS A 24 -50.93 15.66 -37.10
C CYS A 24 -49.94 15.98 -35.95
N GLY A 25 -48.65 16.27 -36.14
CA GLY A 25 -48.04 17.19 -37.10
C GLY A 25 -47.70 18.50 -36.38
N ALA A 26 -46.50 18.60 -35.79
CA ALA A 26 -45.81 19.88 -35.51
C ALA A 26 -44.41 19.61 -34.91
N SER A 27 -43.40 19.62 -35.77
CA SER A 27 -42.01 19.84 -35.39
C SER A 27 -41.85 21.31 -35.00
N THR A 28 -41.32 21.59 -33.82
CA THR A 28 -40.74 22.90 -33.51
C THR A 28 -39.31 22.69 -33.07
N ASP A 29 -38.41 22.73 -34.06
CA ASP A 29 -37.00 23.03 -33.84
C ASP A 29 -36.88 24.40 -33.21
N LYS A 30 -36.15 24.47 -32.08
CA LYS A 30 -35.64 25.73 -31.54
C LYS A 30 -34.15 25.80 -31.89
N PRO A 31 -33.70 26.79 -32.68
CA PRO A 31 -32.30 26.89 -33.09
C PRO A 31 -31.44 27.52 -31.98
N GLY A 32 -30.26 26.95 -31.78
CA GLY A 32 -29.05 27.66 -31.37
C GLY A 32 -28.89 28.01 -29.88
N ALA A 33 -28.35 27.07 -29.10
CA ALA A 33 -27.41 27.42 -28.04
C ALA A 33 -26.02 27.01 -28.54
N GLN A 34 -25.13 28.00 -28.63
CA GLN A 34 -23.78 27.88 -29.15
C GLN A 34 -23.00 26.78 -28.43
N ASN A 35 -22.45 25.84 -29.21
CA ASN A 35 -21.42 24.92 -28.76
C ASN A 35 -20.20 25.74 -28.31
N ASN A 36 -19.99 25.85 -27.00
CA ASN A 36 -18.69 26.15 -26.42
C ASN A 36 -17.86 24.86 -26.48
N PRO A 37 -16.78 24.77 -27.28
CA PRO A 37 -15.84 23.66 -27.19
C PRO A 37 -14.89 23.96 -26.03
N GLY A 38 -15.37 23.77 -24.80
CA GLY A 38 -14.59 24.07 -23.60
C GLY A 38 -15.11 23.45 -22.30
N GLY A 39 -16.25 22.76 -22.32
CA GLY A 39 -16.69 21.97 -21.17
C GLY A 39 -15.87 20.68 -21.11
N ALA A 40 -14.90 20.61 -20.19
CA ALA A 40 -14.30 19.33 -19.82
C ALA A 40 -15.44 18.33 -19.55
N ALA A 41 -15.35 17.13 -20.13
CA ALA A 41 -16.33 16.09 -19.87
C ALA A 41 -16.50 15.93 -18.35
N PRO A 42 -17.73 15.81 -17.83
CA PRO A 42 -17.95 15.66 -16.39
C PRO A 42 -17.16 14.45 -15.90
N CYS A 43 -16.22 14.69 -14.98
CA CYS A 43 -15.41 13.62 -14.42
C CYS A 43 -16.35 12.63 -13.73
N THR A 44 -16.42 11.44 -14.29
CA THR A 44 -17.25 10.35 -13.78
C THR A 44 -16.31 9.31 -13.18
N PRO A 45 -16.46 8.93 -11.90
CA PRO A 45 -15.72 7.81 -11.35
C PRO A 45 -15.92 6.57 -12.23
N GLY A 46 -14.82 5.93 -12.63
CA GLY A 46 -14.87 4.67 -13.36
C GLY A 46 -15.32 3.52 -12.47
N ALA A 47 -15.68 2.38 -13.07
CA ALA A 47 -15.92 1.16 -12.32
C ALA A 47 -14.59 0.56 -11.84
N PRO A 48 -14.54 -0.05 -10.64
CA PRO A 48 -13.41 -0.83 -10.16
C PRO A 48 -12.91 -1.79 -11.26
N VAL A 49 -11.62 -1.76 -11.58
CA VAL A 49 -11.03 -2.77 -12.46
C VAL A 49 -10.66 -3.95 -11.58
N ASN A 50 -11.36 -5.07 -11.78
CA ASN A 50 -11.05 -6.35 -11.13
C ASN A 50 -9.79 -6.96 -11.78
N ALA A 51 -8.66 -6.26 -11.72
CA ALA A 51 -7.38 -6.88 -12.04
C ALA A 51 -7.07 -7.88 -10.92
N PRO A 52 -6.80 -9.16 -11.24
CA PRO A 52 -6.39 -10.12 -10.22
C PRO A 52 -5.13 -9.60 -9.52
N PRO A 53 -5.08 -9.61 -8.18
CA PRO A 53 -3.86 -9.24 -7.47
C PRO A 53 -2.71 -10.15 -7.93
N PRO A 54 -1.46 -9.63 -7.99
CA PRO A 54 -0.30 -10.46 -8.23
C PRO A 54 -0.28 -11.61 -7.22
N GLN A 55 0.04 -12.80 -7.70
CA GLN A 55 0.10 -13.99 -6.86
C GLN A 55 1.48 -14.09 -6.19
N PRO A 56 1.58 -14.69 -4.99
CA PRO A 56 2.86 -14.94 -4.35
C PRO A 56 3.83 -15.66 -5.29
N LEU A 57 5.06 -15.17 -5.38
CA LEU A 57 6.11 -15.81 -6.16
C LEU A 57 7.00 -16.62 -5.25
N VAL A 58 6.80 -17.95 -5.24
CA VAL A 58 7.72 -18.86 -4.56
C VAL A 58 9.03 -18.92 -5.33
N VAL A 59 10.08 -18.30 -4.77
CA VAL A 59 11.46 -18.46 -5.23
C VAL A 59 12.26 -19.27 -4.21
N GLU A 60 13.07 -20.19 -4.70
CA GLU A 60 13.89 -21.09 -3.88
C GLU A 60 15.38 -20.89 -4.20
N PRO A 61 15.98 -19.76 -3.79
CA PRO A 61 17.41 -19.55 -3.97
C PRO A 61 18.21 -20.60 -3.21
N GLN A 62 19.41 -20.91 -3.70
CA GLN A 62 20.33 -21.80 -2.99
C GLN A 62 20.85 -21.12 -1.72
N VAL A 63 21.00 -21.89 -0.65
CA VAL A 63 21.64 -21.43 0.60
C VAL A 63 23.07 -20.98 0.27
N ASP A 64 23.46 -19.83 0.79
CA ASP A 64 24.85 -19.37 0.71
C ASP A 64 25.57 -19.70 2.02
N ALA A 65 26.51 -20.64 1.96
CA ALA A 65 27.20 -21.13 3.15
C ALA A 65 28.05 -20.04 3.84
N ALA A 66 28.60 -19.07 3.08
CA ALA A 66 29.41 -18.00 3.64
C ALA A 66 28.53 -16.96 4.36
N ILE A 67 27.38 -16.63 3.79
CA ILE A 67 26.39 -15.73 4.42
C ILE A 67 25.75 -16.41 5.64
N ALA A 68 25.36 -17.69 5.53
CA ALA A 68 24.79 -18.47 6.62
C ALA A 68 25.77 -18.71 7.79
N ALA A 69 27.09 -18.52 7.58
CA ALA A 69 28.09 -18.54 8.64
C ALA A 69 28.11 -17.24 9.47
N LYS A 70 27.61 -16.11 8.93
CA LYS A 70 27.53 -14.82 9.63
C LYS A 70 26.29 -14.67 10.50
N VAL A 71 25.29 -15.53 10.32
CA VAL A 71 24.07 -15.56 11.14
C VAL A 71 24.44 -15.91 12.58
N PRO A 72 24.06 -15.09 13.58
CA PRO A 72 24.36 -15.38 14.98
C PRO A 72 23.83 -16.74 15.42
N SER A 73 24.56 -17.43 16.30
CA SER A 73 24.22 -18.77 16.78
C SER A 73 22.82 -18.84 17.39
N ALA A 74 22.40 -17.80 18.11
CA ALA A 74 21.08 -17.70 18.73
C ALA A 74 19.93 -17.63 17.72
N VAL A 75 20.15 -17.07 16.52
CA VAL A 75 19.17 -17.06 15.42
C VAL A 75 19.25 -18.39 14.67
N LYS A 76 20.47 -18.85 14.36
CA LYS A 76 20.73 -20.10 13.63
C LYS A 76 20.13 -21.32 14.33
N SER A 77 20.21 -21.39 15.66
CA SER A 77 19.68 -22.52 16.44
C SER A 77 18.16 -22.61 16.45
N LYS A 78 17.44 -21.49 16.23
CA LYS A 78 15.98 -21.49 16.09
C LYS A 78 15.54 -22.13 14.77
N GLY A 79 16.37 -22.03 13.72
CA GLY A 79 16.06 -22.51 12.36
C GLY A 79 14.96 -21.73 11.63
N THR A 80 14.25 -20.84 12.34
CA THR A 80 13.19 -19.98 11.84
C THR A 80 13.46 -18.55 12.25
N LEU A 81 13.19 -17.63 11.33
CA LEU A 81 13.31 -16.19 11.47
C LEU A 81 11.91 -15.58 11.60
N LYS A 82 11.59 -15.00 12.75
CA LYS A 82 10.32 -14.31 12.98
C LYS A 82 10.38 -12.90 12.43
N ILE A 83 9.66 -12.68 11.34
CA ILE A 83 9.61 -11.42 10.59
C ILE A 83 8.33 -10.69 10.95
N ALA A 84 8.45 -9.54 11.61
CA ALA A 84 7.30 -8.71 11.97
C ALA A 84 6.88 -7.84 10.78
N THR A 85 5.56 -7.75 10.56
CA THR A 85 4.99 -6.97 9.47
C THR A 85 3.59 -6.45 9.83
N ASP A 86 3.18 -5.30 9.30
CA ASP A 86 1.77 -4.90 9.28
C ASP A 86 1.15 -5.30 7.92
N ALA A 87 0.34 -6.34 7.92
CA ALA A 87 -0.21 -6.92 6.71
C ALA A 87 -1.44 -6.16 6.17
N SER A 88 -1.41 -4.83 6.17
CA SER A 88 -2.44 -3.96 5.58
C SER A 88 -1.94 -3.14 4.38
N TYR A 89 -0.69 -3.33 3.97
CA TYR A 89 0.08 -2.47 3.07
C TYR A 89 0.29 -3.07 1.66
N ALA A 90 -0.80 -3.27 0.92
CA ALA A 90 -0.73 -3.86 -0.43
C ALA A 90 -0.07 -2.89 -1.45
N PRO A 91 0.86 -3.36 -2.30
CA PRO A 91 1.18 -4.75 -2.61
C PRO A 91 2.40 -5.31 -1.85
N ASN A 92 2.95 -4.56 -0.90
CA ASN A 92 4.22 -4.90 -0.26
C ASN A 92 4.04 -5.98 0.80
N GLU A 93 3.04 -5.84 1.67
CA GLU A 93 2.66 -6.84 2.67
C GLU A 93 1.16 -6.75 2.95
N PHE A 94 0.39 -7.80 2.68
CA PHE A 94 -1.04 -7.76 2.90
C PHE A 94 -1.65 -9.15 3.04
N ILE A 95 -2.84 -9.21 3.63
CA ILE A 95 -3.70 -10.39 3.61
C ILE A 95 -4.75 -10.18 2.52
N PRO A 96 -4.75 -10.98 1.43
CA PRO A 96 -5.78 -10.92 0.40
C PRO A 96 -7.16 -11.20 0.99
N GLU A 97 -8.20 -10.62 0.39
CA GLU A 97 -9.58 -10.88 0.81
C GLU A 97 -9.89 -12.39 0.77
N GLY A 98 -10.48 -12.91 1.86
CA GLY A 98 -10.79 -14.34 2.01
C GLY A 98 -9.60 -15.25 2.29
N SER A 99 -8.38 -14.71 2.42
CA SER A 99 -7.17 -15.45 2.78
C SER A 99 -6.82 -15.28 4.28
N SER A 100 -6.02 -16.21 4.81
CA SER A 100 -5.33 -16.06 6.10
C SER A 100 -3.82 -15.92 5.93
N GLN A 101 -3.33 -15.94 4.69
CA GLN A 101 -1.91 -15.88 4.36
C GLN A 101 -1.48 -14.44 4.11
N ILE A 102 -0.36 -14.05 4.71
CA ILE A 102 0.31 -12.79 4.41
C ILE A 102 1.11 -12.99 3.13
N VAL A 103 0.94 -12.10 2.17
CA VAL A 103 1.60 -12.12 0.86
C VAL A 103 2.11 -10.73 0.51
N GLY A 104 2.98 -10.62 -0.48
CA GLY A 104 3.44 -9.33 -1.00
C GLY A 104 4.93 -9.35 -1.33
N MET A 105 5.41 -8.23 -1.85
CA MET A 105 6.82 -8.04 -2.19
C MET A 105 7.76 -8.25 -1.00
N ASP A 106 7.43 -7.72 0.17
CA ASP A 106 8.21 -7.91 1.40
C ASP A 106 8.22 -9.37 1.84
N VAL A 107 7.09 -10.07 1.65
CA VAL A 107 6.94 -11.48 2.01
C VAL A 107 7.83 -12.36 1.15
N ASP A 108 7.77 -12.18 -0.16
CA ASP A 108 8.54 -12.98 -1.11
C ASP A 108 10.05 -12.71 -0.95
N LEU A 109 10.45 -11.45 -0.75
CA LEU A 109 11.84 -11.09 -0.46
C LEU A 109 12.33 -11.67 0.87
N GLY A 110 11.53 -11.56 1.94
CA GLY A 110 11.91 -12.08 3.26
C GLY A 110 12.02 -13.60 3.28
N GLN A 111 11.17 -14.32 2.52
CA GLN A 111 11.30 -15.76 2.32
C GLN A 111 12.59 -16.12 1.56
N ALA A 112 12.87 -15.42 0.46
CA ALA A 112 14.09 -15.63 -0.32
C ALA A 112 15.37 -15.34 0.50
N LEU A 113 15.33 -14.28 1.31
CA LEU A 113 16.43 -13.87 2.17
C LEU A 113 16.67 -14.88 3.29
N ALA A 114 15.61 -15.32 3.98
CA ALA A 114 15.71 -16.36 4.99
C ALA A 114 16.32 -17.64 4.39
N LYS A 115 15.93 -17.99 3.16
CA LYS A 115 16.50 -19.15 2.46
C LYS A 115 18.00 -18.99 2.19
N LYS A 116 18.47 -17.82 1.71
CA LYS A 116 19.91 -17.54 1.55
C LYS A 116 20.69 -17.72 2.85
N LEU A 117 20.09 -17.33 3.97
CA LEU A 117 20.64 -17.45 5.32
C LEU A 117 20.57 -18.87 5.90
N GLY A 118 19.94 -19.82 5.20
CA GLY A 118 19.73 -21.18 5.69
C GLY A 118 18.65 -21.30 6.77
N LEU A 119 17.70 -20.37 6.80
CA LEU A 119 16.59 -20.28 7.76
C LEU A 119 15.24 -20.41 7.05
N LYS A 120 14.18 -20.64 7.84
CA LYS A 120 12.78 -20.50 7.39
C LYS A 120 12.25 -19.12 7.79
N ALA A 121 11.43 -18.50 6.96
CA ALA A 121 10.72 -17.28 7.35
C ALA A 121 9.37 -17.62 8.02
N GLU A 122 9.06 -16.93 9.11
CA GLU A 122 7.74 -16.93 9.76
C GLU A 122 7.28 -15.47 9.86
N PHE A 123 6.29 -15.08 9.06
CA PHE A 123 5.73 -13.73 9.11
C PHE A 123 4.70 -13.62 10.22
N VAL A 124 4.81 -12.58 11.04
CA VAL A 124 3.92 -12.31 12.17
C VAL A 124 3.29 -10.93 11.98
N ASN A 125 1.96 -10.91 11.87
CA ASN A 125 1.20 -9.67 11.74
C ASN A 125 1.14 -8.91 13.06
N ALA A 126 1.43 -7.61 13.04
CA ALA A 126 1.35 -6.68 14.18
C ALA A 126 1.09 -5.25 13.67
N THR A 127 0.70 -4.32 14.56
CA THR A 127 0.51 -2.91 14.15
C THR A 127 1.84 -2.26 13.84
N PHE A 128 1.87 -1.40 12.81
CA PHE A 128 3.10 -0.74 12.35
C PHE A 128 3.83 0.03 13.48
N ASP A 129 3.07 0.79 14.28
CA ASP A 129 3.57 1.55 15.43
C ASP A 129 4.14 0.68 16.57
N GLY A 130 3.85 -0.62 16.58
CA GLY A 130 4.36 -1.59 17.56
C GLY A 130 5.60 -2.37 17.10
N LEU A 131 5.98 -2.32 15.82
CA LEU A 131 7.02 -3.19 15.25
C LEU A 131 8.41 -2.94 15.86
N ILE A 132 8.80 -1.67 16.01
CA ILE A 132 10.11 -1.29 16.58
C ILE A 132 10.22 -1.79 18.03
N ALA A 133 9.24 -1.47 18.87
CA ALA A 133 9.23 -1.90 20.28
C ALA A 133 9.19 -3.44 20.42
N GLY A 134 8.41 -4.12 19.58
CA GLY A 134 8.37 -5.59 19.53
C GLY A 134 9.74 -6.20 19.18
N THR A 135 10.47 -5.58 18.27
CA THR A 135 11.80 -6.06 17.85
C THR A 135 12.86 -5.77 18.91
N GLN A 136 12.86 -4.57 19.51
CA GLN A 136 13.76 -4.23 20.62
C GLN A 136 13.57 -5.11 21.86
N SER A 137 12.36 -5.60 22.10
CA SER A 137 12.06 -6.56 23.17
C SER A 137 12.28 -8.02 22.75
N HIS A 138 12.84 -8.26 21.56
CA HIS A 138 13.09 -9.59 20.97
C HIS A 138 11.84 -10.48 20.84
N ARG A 139 10.64 -9.88 20.76
CA ARG A 139 9.41 -10.60 20.38
C ARG A 139 9.50 -11.08 18.93
N PHE A 140 10.19 -10.33 18.09
CA PHE A 140 10.50 -10.63 16.69
C PHE A 140 12.01 -10.58 16.47
N ASP A 141 12.49 -11.28 15.44
CA ASP A 141 13.92 -11.27 15.10
C ASP A 141 14.28 -10.09 14.20
N LEU A 142 13.37 -9.70 13.29
CA LEU A 142 13.51 -8.53 12.43
C LEU A 142 12.15 -7.97 12.00
N ILE A 143 12.18 -6.78 11.39
CA ILE A 143 11.04 -6.11 10.75
C ILE A 143 11.23 -6.11 9.24
N MET A 144 10.20 -6.50 8.50
CA MET A 144 10.11 -6.25 7.06
C MET A 144 8.66 -5.85 6.76
N SER A 145 8.45 -4.53 6.67
CA SER A 145 7.13 -3.93 6.56
C SER A 145 7.19 -2.54 5.92
N SER A 146 7.82 -2.44 4.76
CA SER A 146 7.93 -1.17 4.02
C SER A 146 8.47 -0.01 4.88
N MET A 147 9.30 -0.34 5.88
CA MET A 147 9.66 0.63 6.92
C MET A 147 10.75 1.55 6.38
N THR A 148 10.43 2.84 6.23
CA THR A 148 11.42 3.87 5.89
C THR A 148 12.59 3.83 6.88
N ASP A 149 13.78 3.68 6.35
CA ASP A 149 15.05 3.83 7.06
C ASP A 149 15.31 5.33 7.23
N SER A 150 14.96 5.87 8.41
CA SER A 150 15.14 7.27 8.74
C SER A 150 16.18 7.43 9.84
N LYS A 151 16.87 8.57 9.85
CA LYS A 151 17.89 8.88 10.87
C LYS A 151 17.35 8.80 12.30
N GLU A 152 16.08 9.11 12.51
CA GLU A 152 15.46 8.99 13.82
C GLU A 152 15.31 7.52 14.25
N ARG A 153 14.84 6.65 13.34
CA ARG A 153 14.70 5.22 13.62
C ARG A 153 16.06 4.55 13.77
N GLU A 154 17.07 4.96 12.99
CA GLU A 154 18.46 4.52 13.12
C GLU A 154 19.08 4.84 14.49
N LYS A 155 18.51 5.73 15.31
CA LYS A 155 18.98 5.90 16.70
C LYS A 155 18.59 4.73 17.59
N THR A 156 17.56 3.97 17.21
CA THR A 156 16.88 2.99 18.07
C THR A 156 17.01 1.54 17.60
N ILE A 157 17.16 1.32 16.29
CA ILE A 157 17.36 0.02 15.63
C ILE A 157 18.34 0.21 14.46
N ASP A 158 18.93 -0.86 13.96
CA ASP A 158 19.71 -0.82 12.71
C ASP A 158 18.82 -1.24 11.53
N PHE A 159 19.15 -0.76 10.34
CA PHE A 159 18.45 -1.10 9.10
C PHE A 159 19.39 -1.71 8.06
N VAL A 160 18.83 -2.55 7.20
CA VAL A 160 19.45 -3.04 5.96
C VAL A 160 18.56 -2.66 4.80
N THR A 161 19.04 -1.78 3.92
CA THR A 161 18.19 -1.23 2.84
C THR A 161 17.84 -2.29 1.79
N TYR A 162 16.63 -2.23 1.23
CA TYR A 162 16.21 -3.18 0.18
C TYR A 162 15.35 -2.57 -0.94
N PHE A 163 14.89 -1.33 -0.81
CA PHE A 163 13.99 -0.70 -1.77
C PHE A 163 14.03 0.83 -1.62
N GLN A 164 13.63 1.59 -2.64
CA GLN A 164 13.44 3.04 -2.60
C GLN A 164 11.98 3.39 -2.84
N ALA A 165 11.38 4.18 -1.95
CA ALA A 165 10.01 4.63 -2.08
C ALA A 165 9.88 6.11 -1.71
N GLY A 166 9.08 6.84 -2.48
CA GLY A 166 8.64 8.19 -2.11
C GLY A 166 7.26 8.16 -1.45
N THR A 167 6.88 9.29 -0.87
CA THR A 167 5.53 9.56 -0.38
C THR A 167 4.67 10.11 -1.50
N SER A 168 3.43 9.62 -1.61
CA SER A 168 2.42 10.10 -2.55
C SER A 168 1.14 10.52 -1.82
N THR A 169 0.45 11.51 -2.37
CA THR A 169 -0.85 11.95 -1.87
C THR A 169 -1.98 11.31 -2.68
N MET A 170 -2.98 10.76 -2.01
CA MET A 170 -4.18 10.20 -2.62
C MET A 170 -5.41 11.03 -2.27
N VAL A 171 -6.28 11.26 -3.25
CA VAL A 171 -7.59 11.89 -3.08
C VAL A 171 -8.70 11.04 -3.68
N VAL A 172 -9.95 11.34 -3.34
CA VAL A 172 -11.09 10.77 -4.09
C VAL A 172 -11.05 11.25 -5.54
N LYS A 173 -11.53 10.39 -6.45
CA LYS A 173 -11.55 10.67 -7.88
C LYS A 173 -12.20 12.02 -8.20
N CYS A 174 -11.72 12.67 -9.25
CA CYS A 174 -12.12 14.01 -9.68
C CYS A 174 -11.66 15.14 -8.75
N ASN A 175 -11.00 14.80 -7.64
CA ASN A 175 -10.39 15.72 -6.71
C ASN A 175 -11.28 16.93 -6.40
N PRO A 176 -12.46 16.71 -5.78
CA PRO A 176 -13.43 17.78 -5.50
C PRO A 176 -12.86 18.86 -4.56
N LYS A 177 -11.75 18.58 -3.89
CA LYS A 177 -11.04 19.50 -3.00
C LYS A 177 -9.94 20.30 -3.72
N GLY A 178 -9.68 20.01 -4.99
CA GLY A 178 -8.73 20.74 -5.83
C GLY A 178 -7.27 20.65 -5.36
N ILE A 179 -6.90 19.58 -4.66
CA ILE A 179 -5.56 19.38 -4.08
C ILE A 179 -4.57 19.04 -5.20
N LYS A 180 -3.56 19.89 -5.42
CA LYS A 180 -2.57 19.70 -6.50
C LYS A 180 -1.12 19.72 -6.01
N ALA A 181 -0.89 20.27 -4.83
CA ALA A 181 0.41 20.33 -4.18
C ALA A 181 0.24 20.32 -2.65
N ASP A 182 1.33 20.16 -1.92
CA ASP A 182 1.36 20.12 -0.46
C ASP A 182 0.71 21.32 0.22
N THR A 183 0.87 22.52 -0.35
CA THR A 183 0.24 23.74 0.19
C THR A 183 -1.30 23.75 0.09
N ASP A 184 -1.91 22.82 -0.65
CA ASP A 184 -3.36 22.63 -0.72
C ASP A 184 -3.88 21.71 0.40
N LEU A 185 -2.99 20.99 1.08
CA LEU A 185 -3.30 20.18 2.27
C LEU A 185 -3.50 21.03 3.53
N CYS A 186 -3.05 22.29 3.50
CA CYS A 186 -3.20 23.23 4.62
C CYS A 186 -4.68 23.39 5.03
N GLY A 187 -4.96 23.18 6.31
CA GLY A 187 -6.32 23.22 6.87
C GLY A 187 -7.24 22.07 6.45
N LYS A 188 -6.76 21.05 5.73
CA LYS A 188 -7.53 19.86 5.34
C LYS A 188 -7.39 18.75 6.37
N ASN A 189 -8.35 17.81 6.38
CA ASN A 189 -8.21 16.57 7.13
C ASN A 189 -7.41 15.59 6.27
N VAL A 190 -6.20 15.25 6.69
CA VAL A 190 -5.32 14.35 5.92
C VAL A 190 -4.98 13.13 6.76
N GLY A 191 -5.21 11.95 6.19
CA GLY A 191 -4.95 10.67 6.87
C GLY A 191 -3.55 10.13 6.61
N ALA A 192 -3.03 9.38 7.57
CA ALA A 192 -1.89 8.49 7.40
C ALA A 192 -1.96 7.38 8.46
N GLU A 193 -1.26 6.27 8.24
CA GLU A 193 -1.15 5.19 9.22
C GLU A 193 -0.28 5.62 10.42
N ASN A 194 -0.62 5.13 11.61
CA ASN A 194 0.10 5.42 12.85
C ASN A 194 1.56 4.98 12.78
N GLY A 195 2.47 5.81 13.29
CA GLY A 195 3.91 5.51 13.37
C GLY A 195 4.68 5.73 12.07
N THR A 196 4.01 6.10 10.98
CA THR A 196 4.63 6.38 9.67
C THR A 196 5.28 7.76 9.61
N VAL A 197 6.25 7.93 8.70
CA VAL A 197 6.86 9.24 8.43
C VAL A 197 5.86 10.22 7.83
N GLN A 198 4.82 9.72 7.16
CA GLN A 198 3.74 10.54 6.61
C GLN A 198 2.86 11.15 7.71
N LEU A 199 2.51 10.38 8.75
CA LEU A 199 1.78 10.94 9.88
C LEU A 199 2.64 11.99 10.62
N ASP A 200 3.94 11.75 10.73
CA ASP A 200 4.88 12.73 11.27
C ASP A 200 4.92 14.01 10.43
N ALA A 201 5.01 13.91 9.10
CA ALA A 201 4.95 15.06 8.20
C ALA A 201 3.65 15.89 8.34
N LEU A 202 2.54 15.23 8.69
CA LEU A 202 1.24 15.87 8.92
C LEU A 202 1.07 16.48 10.31
N THR A 203 1.92 16.15 11.27
CA THR A 203 1.70 16.50 12.70
C THR A 203 2.88 17.17 13.39
N LYS A 204 4.10 17.04 12.86
CA LYS A 204 5.33 17.58 13.44
C LYS A 204 5.94 18.62 12.50
N GLU A 205 6.33 19.77 13.06
CA GLU A 205 6.96 20.84 12.28
C GLU A 205 8.40 20.50 11.84
N ASP A 206 9.10 19.69 12.63
CA ASP A 206 10.50 19.31 12.44
C ASP A 206 10.69 17.99 11.67
N ALA A 207 9.60 17.36 11.22
CA ALA A 207 9.68 16.17 10.37
C ALA A 207 10.17 16.52 8.96
N ASP A 208 10.90 15.57 8.33
CA ASP A 208 11.24 15.65 6.92
C ASP A 208 9.95 15.70 6.08
N GLY A 209 9.89 16.63 5.11
CA GLY A 209 8.68 16.84 4.31
C GLY A 209 7.48 17.40 5.09
N SER A 210 7.71 18.04 6.24
CA SER A 210 6.62 18.55 7.09
C SER A 210 5.64 19.47 6.36
N ILE A 211 4.41 19.00 6.20
CA ILE A 211 3.28 19.78 5.70
C ILE A 211 2.91 20.88 6.71
N VAL A 212 3.09 20.63 8.01
CA VAL A 212 2.90 21.65 9.06
C VAL A 212 3.82 22.84 8.82
N LYS A 213 5.11 22.59 8.56
CA LYS A 213 6.09 23.63 8.27
C LYS A 213 5.79 24.34 6.96
N ILE A 214 5.48 23.59 5.89
CA ILE A 214 5.10 24.16 4.58
C ILE A 214 3.91 25.12 4.71
N CYS A 215 2.87 24.74 5.46
CA CYS A 215 1.70 25.59 5.68
C CYS A 215 2.04 26.84 6.50
N LYS A 216 2.85 26.70 7.56
CA LYS A 216 3.32 27.82 8.39
C LYS A 216 4.10 28.84 7.57
N ASP A 217 5.08 28.38 6.78
CA ASP A 217 5.90 29.23 5.90
C ASP A 217 5.04 29.95 4.84
N ALA A 218 3.94 29.31 4.40
CA ALA A 218 2.95 29.89 3.49
C ALA A 218 1.90 30.78 4.19
N GLY A 219 1.97 30.99 5.50
CA GLY A 219 0.98 31.78 6.27
C GLY A 219 -0.42 31.15 6.31
N LYS A 220 -0.53 29.84 6.11
CA LYS A 220 -1.78 29.06 6.11
C LYS A 220 -1.91 28.25 7.41
N PRO A 221 -3.15 27.85 7.80
CA PRO A 221 -3.33 26.92 8.91
C PRO A 221 -2.66 25.56 8.61
N ALA A 222 -2.12 24.93 9.64
CA ALA A 222 -1.59 23.57 9.56
C ALA A 222 -2.68 22.58 9.08
N PRO A 223 -2.31 21.46 8.44
CA PRO A 223 -3.25 20.38 8.18
C PRO A 223 -3.77 19.78 9.49
N VAL A 224 -4.92 19.12 9.43
CA VAL A 224 -5.44 18.28 10.52
C VAL A 224 -5.06 16.84 10.23
N GLY A 225 -3.87 16.43 10.68
CA GLY A 225 -3.39 15.05 10.58
C GLY A 225 -4.28 14.07 11.33
N LYS A 226 -4.68 12.97 10.69
CA LYS A 226 -5.51 11.89 11.25
C LYS A 226 -4.74 10.58 11.17
N GLY A 227 -4.34 10.07 12.33
CA GLY A 227 -3.71 8.75 12.45
C GLY A 227 -4.76 7.63 12.41
N PHE A 228 -4.42 6.53 11.73
CA PHE A 228 -5.24 5.32 11.67
C PHE A 228 -4.41 4.08 12.04
N PRO A 229 -5.02 3.05 12.68
CA PRO A 229 -4.28 1.85 13.08
C PRO A 229 -3.72 1.01 11.93
N LYS A 230 -4.31 1.11 10.73
CA LYS A 230 -3.95 0.34 9.52
C LYS A 230 -4.11 1.19 8.27
N GLN A 231 -3.34 0.92 7.23
CA GLN A 231 -3.51 1.58 5.93
C GLN A 231 -4.89 1.31 5.32
N THR A 232 -5.47 0.12 5.51
CA THR A 232 -6.83 -0.18 5.03
C THR A 232 -7.90 0.70 5.69
N ASP A 233 -7.69 1.13 6.94
CA ASP A 233 -8.59 2.06 7.63
C ASP A 233 -8.48 3.48 7.05
N VAL A 234 -7.27 3.90 6.64
CA VAL A 234 -7.03 5.18 5.93
C VAL A 234 -7.79 5.19 4.60
N ASN A 235 -7.66 4.12 3.81
CA ASN A 235 -8.34 3.97 2.53
C ASN A 235 -9.86 4.02 2.70
N ALA A 236 -10.40 3.33 3.71
CA ALA A 236 -11.84 3.34 4.03
C ALA A 236 -12.31 4.72 4.51
N ALA A 237 -11.50 5.46 5.25
CA ALA A 237 -11.81 6.83 5.66
C ALA A 237 -11.90 7.79 4.47
N LEU A 238 -10.99 7.67 3.50
CA LEU A 238 -11.04 8.47 2.26
C LEU A 238 -12.27 8.10 1.42
N ALA A 239 -12.54 6.81 1.22
CA ALA A 239 -13.73 6.36 0.49
C ALA A 239 -15.04 6.87 1.10
N ALA A 240 -15.10 6.95 2.44
CA ALA A 240 -16.24 7.46 3.18
C ALA A 240 -16.29 9.00 3.28
N ASN A 241 -15.38 9.73 2.62
CA ASN A 241 -15.22 11.19 2.72
C ASN A 241 -15.02 11.70 4.16
N ARG A 242 -14.45 10.88 5.06
CA ARG A 242 -14.11 11.28 6.44
C ARG A 242 -12.79 12.06 6.52
N ILE A 243 -11.95 11.94 5.50
CA ILE A 243 -10.73 12.71 5.28
C ILE A 243 -10.75 13.25 3.85
N ASP A 244 -10.06 14.36 3.61
CA ASP A 244 -9.99 15.04 2.31
C ASP A 244 -8.92 14.41 1.39
N ALA A 245 -7.86 13.86 1.98
CA ALA A 245 -6.74 13.19 1.33
C ALA A 245 -6.08 12.20 2.30
N TYR A 246 -5.19 11.35 1.80
CA TYR A 246 -4.20 10.67 2.64
C TYR A 246 -2.81 10.67 2.01
N MET A 247 -1.79 10.49 2.84
CA MET A 247 -0.40 10.31 2.42
C MET A 247 0.05 8.89 2.76
N ALA A 248 0.66 8.22 1.78
CA ALA A 248 1.22 6.88 1.94
C ALA A 248 2.36 6.67 0.92
N ASP A 249 3.05 5.55 1.01
CA ASP A 249 4.13 5.26 0.09
C ASP A 249 3.64 5.03 -1.34
N THR A 250 4.47 5.41 -2.29
CA THR A 250 4.19 5.35 -3.73
C THR A 250 3.74 3.98 -4.24
N PRO A 251 4.41 2.84 -3.93
CA PRO A 251 3.93 1.53 -4.40
C PRO A 251 2.51 1.21 -3.92
N VAL A 252 2.15 1.64 -2.71
CA VAL A 252 0.82 1.43 -2.12
C VAL A 252 -0.23 2.32 -2.74
N VAL A 253 0.08 3.60 -2.94
CA VAL A 253 -0.81 4.54 -3.65
C VAL A 253 -1.04 4.05 -5.08
N ASP A 254 0.02 3.72 -5.82
CA ASP A 254 -0.08 3.31 -7.22
C ASP A 254 -0.87 1.99 -7.35
N TYR A 255 -0.70 1.05 -6.42
CA TYR A 255 -1.48 -0.17 -6.38
C TYR A 255 -2.95 0.09 -6.03
N ALA A 256 -3.23 0.93 -5.02
CA ALA A 256 -4.59 1.31 -4.64
C ALA A 256 -5.34 1.98 -5.80
N VAL A 257 -4.70 2.86 -6.57
CA VAL A 257 -5.30 3.44 -7.80
C VAL A 257 -5.70 2.33 -8.78
N LYS A 258 -4.82 1.35 -9.00
CA LYS A 258 -5.08 0.23 -9.91
C LYS A 258 -6.28 -0.61 -9.45
N ILE A 259 -6.32 -1.04 -8.19
CA ILE A 259 -7.35 -2.00 -7.74
C ILE A 259 -8.70 -1.36 -7.42
N THR A 260 -8.75 -0.06 -7.11
CA THR A 260 -10.00 0.63 -6.81
C THR A 260 -10.72 1.16 -8.06
N GLY A 261 -10.15 0.91 -9.25
CA GLY A 261 -10.63 1.34 -10.58
C GLY A 261 -11.28 2.70 -10.61
N ASN A 262 -10.51 3.72 -10.26
CA ASN A 262 -10.90 5.13 -10.27
C ASN A 262 -11.86 5.56 -9.15
N ALA A 263 -11.94 4.86 -8.01
CA ALA A 263 -12.51 5.47 -6.80
C ALA A 263 -11.59 6.57 -6.22
N PHE A 264 -10.29 6.40 -6.42
CA PHE A 264 -9.25 7.33 -6.00
C PHE A 264 -8.41 7.82 -7.18
N GLU A 265 -7.68 8.90 -6.96
CA GLU A 265 -6.59 9.33 -7.82
C GLU A 265 -5.41 9.88 -7.02
N LYS A 266 -4.22 9.58 -7.51
CA LYS A 266 -2.96 10.11 -7.00
C LYS A 266 -2.80 11.57 -7.42
N VAL A 267 -2.31 12.39 -6.50
CA VAL A 267 -1.96 13.79 -6.73
C VAL A 267 -0.45 13.91 -6.89
N GLY A 268 -0.03 14.56 -7.97
CA GLY A 268 1.37 14.90 -8.21
C GLY A 268 2.29 13.69 -8.39
N ASP A 269 3.58 13.99 -8.39
CA ASP A 269 4.64 12.99 -8.36
C ASP A 269 4.94 12.58 -6.91
N ALA A 270 5.67 11.49 -6.76
CA ALA A 270 6.15 11.08 -5.44
C ALA A 270 7.25 12.03 -4.94
N GLU A 271 7.22 12.35 -3.65
CA GLU A 271 8.21 13.21 -3.00
C GLU A 271 8.98 12.46 -1.91
N GLY A 272 10.13 13.01 -1.50
CA GLY A 272 10.89 12.48 -0.36
C GLY A 272 11.27 11.00 -0.52
N VAL A 273 11.80 10.62 -1.69
CA VAL A 273 12.25 9.25 -1.94
C VAL A 273 13.31 8.87 -0.90
N ALA A 274 13.02 7.81 -0.15
CA ALA A 274 13.84 7.32 0.93
C ALA A 274 13.92 5.78 0.89
N PRO A 275 14.99 5.20 1.45
CA PRO A 275 15.14 3.76 1.47
C PRO A 275 14.13 3.12 2.43
N TYR A 276 13.57 1.98 2.05
CA TYR A 276 13.05 1.00 3.00
C TYR A 276 14.19 0.16 3.56
N GLY A 277 14.06 -0.23 4.82
CA GLY A 277 15.03 -1.06 5.51
C GLY A 277 14.40 -2.24 6.25
N ILE A 278 15.16 -3.33 6.30
CA ILE A 278 14.93 -4.46 7.21
C ILE A 278 15.43 -4.04 8.59
N GLY A 279 14.51 -3.85 9.54
CA GLY A 279 14.83 -3.37 10.88
C GLY A 279 15.30 -4.50 11.82
N VAL A 280 16.41 -4.31 12.52
CA VAL A 280 16.92 -5.25 13.54
C VAL A 280 17.36 -4.53 14.81
N PRO A 281 17.37 -5.21 15.99
CA PRO A 281 17.87 -4.60 17.23
C PRO A 281 19.32 -4.11 17.10
N LYS A 282 19.67 -3.04 17.83
CA LYS A 282 21.06 -2.51 17.85
C LYS A 282 22.10 -3.51 18.33
N ASP A 283 21.69 -4.47 19.14
CA ASP A 283 22.53 -5.54 19.68
C ASP A 283 22.50 -6.83 18.82
N ALA A 284 21.98 -6.76 17.59
CA ALA A 284 21.89 -7.92 16.68
C ALA A 284 23.26 -8.43 16.15
N GLY A 285 24.38 -7.80 16.56
CA GLY A 285 25.74 -8.23 16.20
C GLY A 285 25.96 -8.28 14.69
N THR A 286 26.49 -9.40 14.20
CA THR A 286 26.76 -9.63 12.76
C THR A 286 25.50 -9.91 11.93
N PHE A 287 24.31 -9.89 12.54
CA PHE A 287 23.08 -10.25 11.82
C PHE A 287 22.73 -9.28 10.71
N LYS A 288 22.90 -7.96 10.94
CA LYS A 288 22.68 -6.94 9.91
C LYS A 288 23.62 -7.10 8.71
N ASP A 289 24.87 -7.52 8.96
CA ASP A 289 25.83 -7.79 7.89
C ASP A 289 25.41 -9.02 7.08
N ALA A 290 24.94 -10.08 7.75
CA ALA A 290 24.41 -11.28 7.09
C ALA A 290 23.17 -10.96 6.24
N LEU A 291 22.28 -10.11 6.74
CA LEU A 291 21.10 -9.64 6.00
C LEU A 291 21.50 -8.80 4.78
N ALA A 292 22.44 -7.86 4.93
CA ALA A 292 22.92 -7.02 3.83
C ALA A 292 23.61 -7.83 2.75
N ASP A 293 24.48 -8.77 3.12
CA ASP A 293 25.11 -9.70 2.17
C ASP A 293 24.08 -10.60 1.49
N GLY A 294 23.10 -11.09 2.25
CA GLY A 294 21.99 -11.90 1.72
C GLY A 294 21.16 -11.15 0.69
N MET A 295 20.80 -9.90 0.97
CA MET A 295 20.08 -9.05 0.02
C MET A 295 20.92 -8.75 -1.22
N ASN A 296 22.19 -8.42 -1.05
CA ASN A 296 23.12 -8.21 -2.17
C ASN A 296 23.29 -9.48 -3.03
N ALA A 297 23.27 -10.67 -2.43
CA ALA A 297 23.30 -11.93 -3.17
C ALA A 297 22.02 -12.17 -3.99
N LEU A 298 20.85 -11.82 -3.45
CA LEU A 298 19.57 -11.87 -4.19
C LEU A 298 19.51 -10.85 -5.33
N ILE A 299 20.12 -9.67 -5.15
CA ILE A 299 20.28 -8.67 -6.20
C ILE A 299 21.16 -9.24 -7.31
N ALA A 300 22.34 -9.78 -6.95
CA ALA A 300 23.32 -10.28 -7.90
C ALA A 300 22.83 -11.50 -8.71
N ASP A 301 22.04 -12.40 -8.10
CA ASP A 301 21.54 -13.60 -8.77
C ASP A 301 20.22 -13.41 -9.53
N GLY A 302 19.66 -12.19 -9.49
CA GLY A 302 18.44 -11.81 -10.20
C GLY A 302 17.13 -12.21 -9.52
N THR A 303 17.17 -12.92 -8.38
CA THR A 303 15.98 -13.29 -7.60
C THR A 303 15.22 -12.04 -7.14
N TYR A 304 15.94 -11.03 -6.64
CA TYR A 304 15.39 -9.75 -6.22
C TYR A 304 14.57 -9.09 -7.33
N LYS A 305 15.18 -8.94 -8.52
CA LYS A 305 14.51 -8.31 -9.66
C LYS A 305 13.26 -9.09 -10.07
N LYS A 306 13.32 -10.42 -10.10
CA LYS A 306 12.18 -11.27 -10.46
C LYS A 306 11.00 -11.07 -9.51
N ILE A 307 11.26 -10.94 -8.21
CA ILE A 307 10.21 -10.64 -7.22
C ILE A 307 9.62 -9.25 -7.46
N LEU A 308 10.44 -8.22 -7.62
CA LEU A 308 9.93 -6.86 -7.86
C LEU A 308 9.11 -6.75 -9.15
N ASP A 309 9.55 -7.44 -10.22
CA ASP A 309 8.83 -7.52 -11.49
C ASP A 309 7.46 -8.20 -11.31
N ASN A 310 7.38 -9.28 -10.52
CA ASN A 310 6.11 -9.99 -10.23
C ASN A 310 5.09 -9.06 -9.57
N TRP A 311 5.53 -8.25 -8.61
CA TRP A 311 4.67 -7.30 -7.90
C TRP A 311 4.50 -5.96 -8.64
N GLY A 312 5.17 -5.77 -9.78
CA GLY A 312 5.06 -4.57 -10.60
C GLY A 312 5.64 -3.32 -9.94
N VAL A 313 6.63 -3.48 -9.05
CA VAL A 313 7.24 -2.41 -8.23
C VAL A 313 8.73 -2.20 -8.55
N GLY A 314 9.20 -2.68 -9.71
CA GLY A 314 10.61 -2.60 -10.11
C GLY A 314 11.21 -1.18 -10.17
N SER A 315 10.40 -0.12 -10.16
CA SER A 315 10.86 1.26 -10.14
C SER A 315 11.58 1.67 -8.84
N GLY A 316 11.33 0.98 -7.73
CA GLY A 316 12.03 1.20 -6.46
C GLY A 316 13.22 0.28 -6.22
N ALA A 317 13.65 -0.47 -7.25
CA ALA A 317 14.79 -1.37 -7.15
C ALA A 317 16.07 -0.62 -6.75
N ILE A 318 16.88 -1.22 -5.87
CA ILE A 318 18.23 -0.74 -5.55
C ILE A 318 19.30 -1.64 -6.18
N GLU A 319 20.43 -1.04 -6.53
CA GLU A 319 21.60 -1.78 -7.04
C GLU A 319 22.42 -2.44 -5.93
N LYS A 320 22.34 -1.89 -4.72
CA LYS A 320 23.14 -2.35 -3.58
C LYS A 320 22.43 -2.08 -2.26
N SER A 321 22.33 -3.11 -1.44
CA SER A 321 21.89 -3.04 -0.05
C SER A 321 23.04 -2.56 0.85
N VAL A 322 22.73 -1.65 1.78
CA VAL A 322 23.67 -1.10 2.77
C VAL A 322 23.03 -1.10 4.16
N VAL A 323 23.89 -1.12 5.19
CA VAL A 323 23.46 -0.97 6.59
C VAL A 323 23.32 0.52 6.91
N ASN A 324 22.20 0.92 7.52
CA ASN A 324 21.89 2.29 7.93
C ASN A 324 22.11 3.29 6.77
N GLY A 325 21.18 3.22 5.80
CA GLY A 325 21.25 3.95 4.55
C GLY A 325 20.42 5.24 4.54
N ALA A 326 19.90 5.69 5.67
CA ALA A 326 19.09 6.90 5.75
C ALA A 326 19.84 8.11 5.19
N GLN A 327 19.12 8.95 4.42
CA GLN A 327 19.68 10.13 3.74
C GLN A 327 19.54 11.40 4.57
#